data_AF-A0A529HDQ2-F1
#
_entry.id   AF-A0A529HDQ2-F1
#
_cell.length_a   1.000
_cell.length_b   1.000
_cell.length_c   1.000
_cell.angle_alpha   90.00
_cell.angle_beta   90.00
_cell.angle_gamma   90.00
#
_symmetry.space_group_name_H-M   'P 1'
#
loop_
_entity.id
_entity.type
_entity.pdbx_description
1 polymer ?
#
loop_
_entity_poly.entity_id
_entity_poly.type
_entity_poly.pdbx_seq_one_letter_code
_entity_poly.pdbx_strand_id
1 'polypeptide(L)'
;LAARLPPNVGPLQSRSLPWVGNAQLRGVGQWLFSKDDETVLAELNPVVSCDKSPAVHACVHAGIGLGIFPDYSVADDIAKGRLVQVFANWTLPAGGIHAVFPPARFRPAKVRAFVDIL
;
A
#
# COMPACT_ATOMS: atom_id res chain seq x y z
N LEU A 1 5.12 -1.54 -17.22
CA LEU A 1 4.02 -0.56 -16.99
C LEU A 1 4.57 0.84 -16.65
N ALA A 2 5.35 0.98 -15.57
CA ALA A 2 5.82 2.29 -15.06
C ALA A 2 6.53 3.18 -16.11
N ALA A 3 7.37 2.60 -16.99
CA ALA A 3 8.06 3.34 -18.05
C ALA A 3 7.13 4.01 -19.09
N ARG A 4 5.84 3.65 -19.12
CA ARG A 4 4.84 4.22 -20.04
C ARG A 4 4.01 5.33 -19.39
N LEU A 5 4.25 5.64 -18.12
CA LEU A 5 3.55 6.72 -17.42
C LEU A 5 4.05 8.08 -17.90
N PRO A 6 3.17 9.09 -18.05
CA PRO A 6 3.57 10.45 -18.37
C PRO A 6 4.54 11.01 -17.31
N PRO A 7 5.51 11.87 -17.70
CA PRO A 7 6.52 12.40 -16.78
C PRO A 7 5.96 13.26 -15.62
N ASN A 8 4.70 13.70 -15.71
CA ASN A 8 4.01 14.49 -14.68
C ASN A 8 2.71 13.81 -14.20
N VAL A 9 2.64 12.49 -14.25
CA VAL A 9 1.46 11.79 -13.73
C VAL A 9 1.40 11.94 -12.21
N GLY A 10 0.25 12.37 -11.70
CA GLY A 10 0.00 12.54 -10.27
C GLY A 10 -1.27 11.83 -9.80
N PRO A 11 -1.58 11.93 -8.51
CA PRO A 11 -2.75 11.27 -7.92
C PRO A 11 -4.08 11.66 -8.57
N LEU A 12 -4.22 12.89 -9.10
CA LEU A 12 -5.43 13.34 -9.79
C LEU A 12 -5.77 12.51 -11.04
N GLN A 13 -4.78 11.89 -11.69
CA GLN A 13 -5.00 11.03 -12.86
C GLN A 13 -5.23 9.56 -12.46
N SER A 14 -5.29 9.22 -11.17
CA SER A 14 -5.38 7.82 -10.73
C SER A 14 -6.54 7.06 -11.35
N ARG A 15 -7.69 7.70 -11.57
CA ARG A 15 -8.89 7.04 -12.11
C ARG A 15 -8.68 6.45 -13.52
N SER A 16 -7.75 7.00 -14.31
CA SER A 16 -7.45 6.52 -15.66
C SER A 16 -6.29 5.52 -15.72
N LEU A 17 -5.64 5.24 -14.59
CA LEU A 17 -4.54 4.28 -14.51
C LEU A 17 -5.05 2.89 -14.12
N PRO A 18 -4.41 1.81 -14.58
CA PRO A 18 -4.79 0.46 -14.18
C PRO A 18 -4.32 0.18 -12.76
N TRP A 19 -5.25 -0.02 -11.84
CA TRP A 19 -4.94 -0.38 -10.45
C TRP A 19 -5.23 -1.84 -10.14
N VAL A 20 -4.44 -2.41 -9.24
CA VAL A 20 -4.73 -3.66 -8.55
C VAL A 20 -5.15 -3.31 -7.12
N GLY A 21 -6.41 -3.55 -6.81
CA GLY A 21 -7.01 -3.19 -5.52
C GLY A 21 -6.85 -4.28 -4.48
N ASN A 22 -6.73 -3.87 -3.21
CA ASN A 22 -6.98 -4.75 -2.06
C ASN A 22 -8.38 -4.48 -1.50
N ALA A 23 -9.31 -5.42 -1.68
CA ALA A 23 -10.71 -5.31 -1.28
C ALA A 23 -10.93 -5.21 0.25
N GLN A 24 -9.91 -5.55 1.06
CA GLN A 24 -9.99 -5.51 2.52
C GLN A 24 -9.60 -4.15 3.12
N LEU A 25 -8.98 -3.27 2.32
CA LEU A 25 -8.63 -1.93 2.79
C LEU A 25 -9.86 -1.02 2.81
N ARG A 26 -10.00 -0.21 3.85
CA ARG A 26 -11.09 0.77 3.93
C ARG A 26 -10.91 1.79 2.80
N GLY A 27 -12.01 2.17 2.16
CA GLY A 27 -11.97 3.06 0.99
C GLY A 27 -11.40 2.37 -0.25
N VAL A 28 -11.82 1.13 -0.55
CA VAL A 28 -11.43 0.44 -1.78
C VAL A 28 -11.75 1.35 -2.98
N GLY A 29 -10.72 1.90 -3.61
CA GLY A 29 -10.88 2.84 -4.72
C GLY A 29 -10.77 4.32 -4.36
N GLN A 30 -10.50 4.70 -3.11
CA GLN A 30 -10.23 6.10 -2.75
C GLN A 30 -9.04 6.19 -1.79
N TRP A 31 -8.01 6.92 -2.20
CA TRP A 31 -6.80 7.10 -1.42
C TRP A 31 -6.43 8.56 -1.29
N LEU A 32 -6.09 8.96 -0.07
CA LEU A 32 -5.54 10.27 0.19
C LEU A 32 -4.07 10.28 -0.20
N PHE A 33 -3.67 11.21 -1.04
CA PHE A 33 -2.27 11.49 -1.32
C PHE A 33 -1.95 12.88 -0.80
N SER A 34 -0.85 13.02 -0.07
CA SER A 34 -0.41 14.31 0.47
C SER A 34 0.98 14.66 -0.01
N LYS A 35 1.21 15.94 -0.27
CA LYS A 35 2.52 16.51 -0.61
C LYS A 35 2.54 17.95 -0.11
N ASP A 36 3.46 18.28 0.79
CA ASP A 36 3.52 19.61 1.41
C ASP A 36 2.15 19.99 2.00
N ASP A 37 1.59 21.15 1.63
CA ASP A 37 0.24 21.58 2.03
C ASP A 37 -0.87 21.09 1.08
N GLU A 38 -0.53 20.33 0.04
CA GLU A 38 -1.47 19.78 -0.93
C GLU A 38 -1.96 18.40 -0.50
N THR A 39 -3.26 18.18 -0.62
CA THR A 39 -3.89 16.88 -0.38
C THR A 39 -4.92 16.57 -1.46
N VAL A 40 -4.81 15.37 -2.03
CA VAL A 40 -5.67 14.88 -3.11
C VAL A 40 -6.31 13.57 -2.69
N LEU A 41 -7.64 13.55 -2.61
CA LEU A 41 -8.40 12.31 -2.53
C LEU A 41 -8.56 11.73 -3.94
N ALA A 42 -7.68 10.78 -4.29
CA ALA A 42 -7.66 10.15 -5.59
C ALA A 42 -8.62 8.97 -5.66
N GLU A 43 -9.47 8.96 -6.67
CA GLU A 43 -10.26 7.77 -7.02
C GLU A 43 -9.41 6.80 -7.83
N LEU A 44 -9.23 5.58 -7.33
CA LEU A 44 -8.65 4.48 -8.06
C LEU A 44 -9.78 3.67 -8.70
N ASN A 45 -9.56 3.22 -9.93
CA ASN A 45 -10.46 2.31 -10.63
C ASN A 45 -9.75 0.96 -10.85
N PRO A 46 -9.83 0.02 -9.89
CA PRO A 46 -9.12 -1.24 -10.00
C PRO A 46 -9.62 -2.08 -11.17
N VAL A 47 -8.70 -2.51 -12.04
CA VAL A 47 -8.99 -3.46 -13.12
C VAL A 47 -9.04 -4.90 -12.61
N VAL A 48 -8.39 -5.15 -11.47
CA VAL A 48 -8.41 -6.39 -10.70
C VAL A 48 -8.48 -6.03 -9.23
N SER A 49 -9.26 -6.79 -8.45
CA SER A 49 -9.33 -6.66 -7.00
C SER A 49 -9.05 -8.01 -6.35
N CYS A 50 -8.18 -8.00 -5.33
CA CYS A 50 -7.83 -9.18 -4.54
C CYS A 50 -8.12 -8.90 -3.06
N ASP A 51 -8.27 -9.95 -2.26
CA ASP A 51 -8.54 -9.83 -0.82
C ASP A 51 -7.30 -10.12 0.06
N LYS A 52 -6.14 -10.35 -0.56
CA LYS A 52 -4.85 -10.63 0.09
C LYS A 52 -3.71 -9.86 -0.56
N SER A 53 -2.83 -9.28 0.25
CA SER A 53 -1.67 -8.51 -0.24
C SER A 53 -0.72 -9.30 -1.16
N PRO A 54 -0.40 -10.60 -0.92
CA PRO A 54 0.43 -11.38 -1.84
C PRO A 54 -0.18 -11.53 -3.24
N ALA A 55 -1.52 -11.58 -3.36
CA ALA A 55 -2.19 -11.66 -4.65
C ALA A 55 -2.10 -10.31 -5.40
N VAL A 56 -2.26 -9.19 -4.71
CA VAL A 56 -2.03 -7.85 -5.27
C VAL A 56 -0.59 -7.72 -5.77
N HIS A 57 0.37 -8.15 -4.95
CA HIS A 57 1.80 -8.14 -5.27
C HIS A 57 2.13 -8.95 -6.54
N ALA A 58 1.64 -10.18 -6.63
CA ALA A 58 1.81 -11.04 -7.81
C ALA A 58 1.23 -10.40 -9.08
N CYS A 59 0.06 -9.76 -8.98
CA CYS A 59 -0.56 -9.05 -10.10
C CYS A 59 0.28 -7.85 -10.58
N VAL A 60 0.86 -7.08 -9.65
CA VAL A 60 1.73 -5.96 -9.98
C VAL A 60 3.04 -6.44 -10.62
N HIS A 61 3.65 -7.52 -10.11
CA HIS A 61 4.82 -8.16 -10.74
C HIS A 61 4.53 -8.68 -12.14
N ALA A 62 3.33 -9.21 -12.37
CA ALA A 62 2.85 -9.61 -13.69
C ALA A 62 2.55 -8.42 -14.62
N GLY A 63 2.66 -7.18 -14.15
CA GLY A 63 2.47 -5.97 -14.94
C GLY A 63 1.01 -5.58 -15.17
N ILE A 64 0.07 -6.15 -14.39
CA ILE A 64 -1.38 -5.89 -14.53
C ILE A 64 -1.74 -4.44 -14.21
N GLY A 65 -1.05 -3.81 -13.26
CA GLY A 65 -1.37 -2.45 -12.83
C GLY A 65 -0.46 -1.92 -11.73
N LEU A 66 -0.87 -0.79 -11.15
CA LEU A 66 -0.29 -0.15 -9.97
C LEU A 66 -0.93 -0.73 -8.71
N GLY A 67 -0.14 -0.89 -7.64
CA GLY A 67 -0.64 -1.35 -6.34
C GLY A 67 -0.16 -0.44 -5.22
N ILE A 68 -0.91 -0.44 -4.12
CA ILE A 68 -0.53 0.23 -2.88
C ILE A 68 -0.07 -0.82 -1.89
N PHE A 69 1.13 -0.61 -1.33
CA PHE A 69 1.79 -1.56 -0.45
C PHE A 69 2.37 -0.84 0.77
N PRO A 70 2.40 -1.50 1.94
CA PRO A 70 3.35 -1.13 2.98
C PRO A 70 4.79 -1.20 2.44
N ASP A 71 5.60 -0.20 2.77
CA ASP A 71 6.99 -0.07 2.36
C ASP A 71 7.84 -1.34 2.60
N TYR A 72 7.75 -1.92 3.79
CA TYR A 72 8.49 -3.12 4.19
C TYR A 72 8.20 -4.32 3.29
N SER A 73 7.00 -4.39 2.70
CA SER A 73 6.59 -5.55 1.89
C SER A 73 7.14 -5.53 0.47
N VAL A 74 7.62 -4.37 0.00
CA VAL A 74 8.13 -4.16 -1.36
C VAL A 74 9.54 -3.57 -1.41
N ALA A 75 10.16 -3.29 -0.26
CA ALA A 75 11.50 -2.72 -0.16
C ALA A 75 12.52 -3.51 -1.00
N ASP A 76 12.48 -4.84 -0.91
CA ASP A 76 13.38 -5.76 -1.61
C ASP A 76 13.19 -5.76 -3.14
N ASP A 77 11.97 -5.50 -3.60
CA ASP A 77 11.66 -5.38 -5.02
C ASP A 77 12.10 -4.04 -5.59
N ILE A 78 11.92 -2.97 -4.83
CA ILE A 78 12.37 -1.63 -5.20
C ILE A 78 13.90 -1.60 -5.26
N ALA A 79 14.58 -2.13 -4.24
CA ALA A 79 16.04 -2.18 -4.18
C ALA A 79 16.64 -2.98 -5.36
N LYS A 80 15.97 -4.03 -5.81
CA LYS A 80 16.39 -4.88 -6.94
C LYS A 80 15.83 -4.40 -8.29
N GLY A 81 15.14 -3.26 -8.34
CA GLY A 81 14.58 -2.67 -9.55
C GLY A 81 13.45 -3.47 -10.21
N ARG A 82 12.86 -4.45 -9.50
CA ARG A 82 11.70 -5.22 -9.99
C ARG A 82 10.42 -4.40 -9.92
N LEU A 83 10.31 -3.56 -8.90
CA LEU A 83 9.25 -2.58 -8.74
C LEU A 83 9.83 -1.17 -8.72
N VAL A 84 9.02 -0.19 -9.09
CA VAL A 84 9.38 1.23 -9.06
C VAL A 84 8.28 1.97 -8.33
N GLN A 85 8.67 2.86 -7.41
CA GLN A 85 7.73 3.75 -6.73
C GLN A 85 7.16 4.76 -7.72
N VAL A 86 5.83 4.81 -7.81
CA VAL A 86 5.09 5.83 -8.58
C VAL A 86 4.62 6.93 -7.64
N PHE A 87 4.46 8.15 -8.17
CA PHE A 87 4.10 9.33 -7.37
C PHE A 87 5.08 9.58 -6.21
N ALA A 88 6.39 9.43 -6.44
CA ALA A 88 7.41 9.45 -5.38
C ALA A 88 7.42 10.74 -4.51
N ASN A 89 6.87 11.85 -5.02
CA ASN A 89 6.74 13.10 -4.26
C ASN A 89 5.49 13.16 -3.37
N TRP A 90 4.66 12.11 -3.35
CA TRP A 90 3.42 12.04 -2.60
C TRP A 90 3.49 10.93 -1.56
N THR A 91 2.87 11.16 -0.42
CA THR A 91 2.75 10.20 0.67
C THR A 91 1.31 9.71 0.78
N LEU A 92 1.16 8.46 1.23
CA LEU A 92 -0.12 7.85 1.58
C LEU A 92 -0.30 7.88 3.11
N PRO A 93 -1.54 7.69 3.62
CA PRO A 93 -1.77 7.58 5.05
C PRO A 93 -0.91 6.49 5.67
N ALA A 94 -0.18 6.83 6.72
CA ALA A 94 0.60 5.86 7.47
C ALA A 94 -0.35 4.92 8.25
N GLY A 95 -0.11 3.62 8.15
CA GLY A 95 -0.71 2.60 8.99
C GLY A 95 0.28 2.08 10.03
N GLY A 96 -0.22 1.62 11.17
CA GLY A 96 0.60 0.98 12.20
C GLY A 96 0.45 -0.54 12.23
N ILE A 97 1.53 -1.24 12.57
CA ILE A 97 1.49 -2.65 12.97
C ILE A 97 1.25 -2.69 14.49
N HIS A 98 0.21 -3.41 14.93
CA HIS A 98 -0.21 -3.40 16.32
C HIS A 98 -0.29 -4.83 16.86
N ALA A 99 0.23 -5.04 18.08
CA ALA A 99 -0.02 -6.26 18.84
C ALA A 99 -1.33 -6.10 19.65
N VAL A 100 -2.41 -6.77 19.21
CA VAL A 100 -3.74 -6.67 19.82
C VAL A 100 -4.05 -7.92 20.64
N PHE A 101 -4.49 -7.72 21.88
CA PHE A 101 -4.86 -8.80 22.79
C PHE A 101 -6.19 -8.47 23.49
N PRO A 102 -7.02 -9.47 23.82
CA PRO A 102 -8.21 -9.25 24.64
C PRO A 102 -7.86 -8.62 26.00
N PRO A 103 -8.78 -7.86 26.62
CA PRO A 103 -8.61 -7.39 27.99
C PRO A 103 -8.34 -8.58 28.92
N ALA A 104 -7.26 -8.50 29.70
CA ALA A 104 -6.88 -9.57 30.62
C ALA A 104 -6.36 -8.97 31.93
N ARG A 105 -6.85 -9.50 33.06
CA ARG A 105 -6.38 -9.10 34.40
C ARG A 105 -4.89 -9.43 34.60
N PHE A 106 -4.42 -10.51 33.98
CA PHE A 106 -3.01 -10.90 33.94
C PHE A 106 -2.59 -11.27 32.52
N ARG A 107 -1.50 -10.68 32.04
CA ARG A 107 -0.86 -11.07 30.78
C ARG A 107 0.30 -12.02 31.08
N PRO A 108 0.33 -13.25 30.54
CA PRO A 108 1.42 -14.19 30.79
C PRO A 108 2.78 -13.59 30.44
N ALA A 109 3.81 -13.88 31.24
CA ALA A 109 5.17 -13.36 31.05
C ALA A 109 5.72 -13.68 29.64
N LYS A 110 5.45 -14.87 29.11
CA LYS A 110 5.83 -15.27 27.74
C LYS A 110 5.24 -14.37 26.64
N VAL A 111 4.04 -13.84 26.84
CA VAL A 111 3.40 -12.92 25.88
C VAL A 111 4.04 -11.55 25.96
N ARG A 112 4.38 -11.06 27.16
CA ARG A 112 5.13 -9.80 27.33
C ARG A 112 6.51 -9.91 26.68
N ALA A 113 7.25 -10.96 27.01
CA ALA A 113 8.57 -11.20 26.43
C ALA A 113 8.54 -11.29 24.89
N PHE A 114 7.48 -11.86 24.30
CA PHE A 114 7.31 -11.85 22.85
C PHE A 114 7.04 -10.45 22.29
N VAL A 115 6.19 -9.66 22.93
CA VAL A 115 5.91 -8.28 22.50
C VAL A 115 7.15 -7.39 22.62
N ASP A 116 7.98 -7.60 23.64
CA ASP A 116 9.20 -6.81 23.87
C ASP A 116 10.28 -7.02 22.79
N ILE A 117 10.17 -8.07 21.97
CA ILE A 117 11.13 -8.38 20.87
C ILE A 117 10.58 -8.06 19.47
N LEU A 118 9.35 -7.55 19.35
CA LEU A 118 8.77 -7.08 18.08
C LEU A 118 9.26 -5.68 17.74
#